data_AF-A0A920N7A4-F1
#
_entry.id   AF-A0A920N7A4-F1
#
_cell.length_a   1.000
_cell.length_b   1.000
_cell.length_c   1.000
_cell.angle_alpha   90.00
_cell.angle_beta   90.00
_cell.angle_gamma   90.00
#
_symmetry.space_group_name_H-M   'P 1'
#
loop_
_entity.id
_entity.type
_entity.pdbx_description
1 polymer ?
#
loop_
_entity_poly.entity_id
_entity_poly.type
_entity_poly.pdbx_seq_one_letter_code
_entity_poly.pdbx_strand_id
1 'polypeptide(L)' 'MGRNSRTQAVLPLPGKGLNTESLSTSKIMSNQSIQDLVETLGTGIGPACDIRKLRTAA' A
#
# COMPACT_ATOMS: atom_id res chain seq x y z
N MET A 1 -5.25 13.45 -18.22
CA MET A 1 -5.39 14.26 -16.99
C MET A 1 -6.87 14.45 -16.71
N GLY A 2 -7.37 13.98 -15.56
CA GLY A 2 -8.82 14.00 -15.27
C GLY A 2 -9.15 13.74 -13.80
N ARG A 3 -8.18 13.99 -12.91
CA ARG A 3 -8.32 13.65 -11.50
C ARG A 3 -8.10 14.88 -10.63
N ASN A 4 -8.87 15.00 -9.55
CA ASN A 4 -8.72 16.08 -8.59
C ASN A 4 -7.53 15.79 -7.66
N SER A 5 -6.43 16.53 -7.81
CA SER A 5 -5.22 16.35 -6.99
C SER A 5 -5.42 16.68 -5.51
N ARG A 6 -6.49 17.38 -5.16
CA ARG A 6 -6.81 17.75 -3.78
C ARG A 6 -7.37 16.60 -2.96
N THR A 7 -8.10 15.68 -3.59
CA THR A 7 -8.90 14.63 -2.90
C THR A 7 -8.66 13.23 -3.44
N GLN A 8 -7.87 13.09 -4.49
CA GLN A 8 -7.55 11.80 -5.07
C GLN A 8 -6.03 11.71 -5.11
N ALA A 9 -5.45 10.63 -4.58
CA ALA A 9 -4.01 10.30 -4.53
C ALA A 9 -3.66 9.14 -5.50
N VAL A 10 -2.63 9.27 -6.35
CA VAL A 10 -2.28 8.24 -7.39
C VAL A 10 -1.09 7.53 -6.82
N LEU A 11 -1.17 6.21 -6.68
CA LEU A 11 -0.03 5.36 -6.43
C LEU A 11 0.26 4.56 -7.70
N PRO A 12 1.32 4.89 -8.47
CA PRO A 12 1.71 4.08 -9.61
C PRO A 12 2.34 2.78 -9.10
N LEU A 13 1.74 1.63 -9.43
CA LEU A 13 2.29 0.32 -9.10
C LEU A 13 2.98 -0.28 -10.33
N PRO A 14 4.32 -0.44 -10.32
CA PRO A 14 5.03 -0.99 -11.46
C PRO A 14 4.88 -2.52 -11.53
N GLY A 15 4.72 -3.04 -12.74
CA GLY A 15 4.79 -4.48 -13.03
C GLY A 15 3.52 -5.28 -12.67
N LYS A 16 3.67 -6.61 -12.63
CA LYS A 16 2.62 -7.54 -12.24
C LYS A 16 2.56 -7.62 -10.70
N GLY A 17 1.36 -7.50 -10.14
CA GLY A 17 1.16 -7.60 -8.68
C GLY A 17 1.74 -8.90 -8.10
N LEU A 18 2.27 -8.80 -6.88
CA LEU A 18 2.82 -9.94 -6.16
C LEU A 18 1.68 -10.85 -5.67
N ASN A 19 1.74 -12.14 -5.98
CA ASN A 19 0.86 -13.12 -5.33
C ASN A 19 1.35 -13.37 -3.90
N THR A 20 0.57 -12.92 -2.92
CA THR A 20 0.90 -13.02 -1.50
C THR A 20 0.48 -14.34 -0.85
N GLU A 21 -0.46 -15.10 -1.43
CA GLU A 21 -1.01 -16.33 -0.83
C GLU A 21 0.04 -17.45 -0.73
N SER A 22 1.00 -17.47 -1.65
CA SER A 22 2.07 -18.48 -1.70
C SER A 22 3.38 -18.03 -1.05
N LEU A 23 3.43 -16.85 -0.42
CA LEU A 23 4.65 -16.24 0.07
C LEU A 23 4.63 -15.99 1.58
N SER A 24 5.79 -16.11 2.22
CA SER A 24 5.95 -15.73 3.62
C SER A 24 5.89 -14.21 3.78
N THR A 25 5.44 -13.73 4.95
CA THR A 25 5.36 -12.30 5.27
C THR A 25 6.69 -11.57 5.05
N SER A 26 7.82 -12.19 5.38
CA SER A 26 9.14 -11.59 5.13
C SER A 26 9.42 -11.37 3.65
N LYS A 27 9.00 -12.28 2.75
CA LYS A 27 9.15 -12.11 1.30
C LYS A 27 8.21 -11.02 0.79
N ILE A 28 6.98 -10.98 1.29
CA ILE A 28 6.01 -9.94 0.95
C ILE A 28 6.56 -8.56 1.32
N MET A 29 7.15 -8.42 2.51
CA MET A 29 7.74 -7.16 2.98
C MET A 29 9.00 -6.74 2.23
N SER A 30 9.66 -7.64 1.50
CA SER A 30 10.79 -7.27 0.63
C SER A 30 10.35 -6.67 -0.72
N ASN A 31 9.05 -6.69 -1.03
CA ASN A 31 8.54 -6.15 -2.28
C ASN A 31 8.29 -4.64 -2.18
N GLN A 32 8.91 -3.86 -3.06
CA GLN A 32 8.80 -2.40 -3.07
C GLN A 32 7.35 -1.92 -3.21
N SER A 33 6.56 -2.49 -4.11
CA SER A 33 5.17 -2.07 -4.32
C SER A 33 4.29 -2.29 -3.08
N ILE A 34 4.57 -3.33 -2.28
CA ILE A 34 3.89 -3.56 -1.00
C ILE A 34 4.37 -2.56 0.06
N GLN A 35 5.67 -2.25 0.11
CA GLN A 35 6.20 -1.23 1.01
C GLN A 35 5.58 0.15 0.72
N ASP A 36 5.55 0.54 -0.55
CA ASP A 36 4.97 1.80 -1.01
C ASP A 36 3.47 1.89 -0.67
N LEU A 37 2.74 0.79 -0.81
CA LEU A 37 1.33 0.71 -0.43
C LEU A 37 1.14 0.90 1.08
N VAL A 38 1.93 0.20 1.90
CA VAL A 38 1.86 0.29 3.37
C VAL A 38 2.20 1.71 3.85
N GLU A 39 3.23 2.33 3.25
CA GLU A 39 3.63 3.70 3.56
C GLU A 39 2.55 4.71 3.14
N THR A 40 2.00 4.57 1.94
CA THR A 40 0.95 5.45 1.41
C THR A 40 -0.30 5.40 2.27
N LEU A 41 -0.73 4.20 2.67
CA LEU A 41 -1.90 4.03 3.53
C LEU A 41 -1.63 4.50 4.97
N GLY A 42 -0.40 4.33 5.46
CA GLY A 42 0.02 4.77 6.80
C GLY A 42 -0.55 3.94 7.95
N THR A 43 -1.23 2.84 7.65
CA THR A 43 -1.87 1.97 8.65
C THR A 43 -0.91 0.98 9.28
N GLY A 44 0.23 0.68 8.67
CA GLY A 44 1.04 -0.50 9.00
C GLY A 44 0.44 -1.79 8.40
N ILE A 45 0.99 -2.95 8.76
CA ILE A 45 0.59 -4.26 8.20
C ILE A 45 0.59 -5.34 9.29
N GLY A 46 -0.27 -6.35 9.13
CA GLY A 46 -0.36 -7.47 10.07
C GLY A 46 -0.77 -7.02 11.47
N PRO A 47 -0.10 -7.51 12.54
CA PRO A 47 -0.43 -7.14 13.92
C PRO A 47 -0.28 -5.65 14.25
N ALA A 48 0.54 -4.92 13.50
CA ALA A 48 0.76 -3.49 13.68
C ALA A 48 -0.21 -2.63 12.86
N CYS A 49 -1.14 -3.24 12.10
CA CYS A 49 -2.10 -2.53 11.28
C CYS A 49 -3.15 -1.83 12.16
N ASP A 50 -3.23 -0.50 12.05
CA ASP A 50 -4.23 0.33 12.72
C ASP A 50 -5.01 1.15 11.69
N ILE A 51 -6.27 0.77 11.47
CA ILE A 51 -7.16 1.43 10.52
C ILE A 51 -7.40 2.90 10.84
N ARG A 52 -7.28 3.30 12.11
CA ARG A 52 -7.47 4.69 12.55
C ARG A 52 -6.37 5.61 12.04
N LYS A 53 -5.25 5.04 11.59
CA LYS A 53 -4.11 5.78 11.01
C LYS A 53 -4.18 5.91 9.49
N LEU A 54 -5.25 5.42 8.86
CA LEU A 54 -5.42 5.47 7.41
C LEU A 54 -5.36 6.93 6.91
N ARG A 55 -4.35 7.25 6.11
CA ARG A 55 -4.05 8.62 5.65
C ARG A 55 -4.78 8.97 4.36
N THR A 56 -4.77 8.06 3.39
CA THR A 56 -5.45 8.25 2.12
C THR A 56 -6.90 7.75 2.24
N ALA A 57 -7.76 8.58 2.82
CA ALA A 57 -9.21 8.39 2.85
C ALA A 57 -10.00 9.69 2.60
N ALA A 58 -9.34 10.77 2.17
CA ALA A 58 -9.95 12.09 1.94
C ALA A 58 -9.48 12.72 0.63
#